data_AF-A0A0G0ARR0-F1
#
_entry.id   AF-A0A0G0ARR0-F1
#
_cell.length_a   1.000
_cell.length_b   1.000
_cell.length_c   1.000
_cell.angle_alpha   90.00
_cell.angle_beta   90.00
_cell.angle_gamma   90.00
#
_symmetry.space_group_name_H-M   'P 1'
#
loop_
_entity.id
_entity.type
_entity.pdbx_description
1 polymer ?
#
loop_
_entity_poly.entity_id
_entity_poly.type
_entity_poly.pdbx_seq_one_letter_code
_entity_poly.pdbx_strand_id
1 'polypeptide(L)'
;MVEMEITRMSSKGQVVIPANFRKHIKEGDTLVVLKNNDQIILKPASAMDKQLAEDIKFAKRTEEAWKEIEEGKGVKMSVDDFLREMKSW
;
A
#
# COMPACT_ATOMS: atom_id res chain seq x y z
N MET A 1 -2.80 10.91 -2.09
CA MET A 1 -3.44 10.46 -3.35
C MET A 1 -2.85 9.12 -3.70
N VAL A 2 -3.67 8.16 -4.12
CA VAL A 2 -3.21 6.84 -4.57
C VAL A 2 -3.06 6.92 -6.09
N GLU A 3 -1.85 6.67 -6.60
CA GLU A 3 -1.60 6.53 -8.04
C GLU A 3 -1.67 5.05 -8.42
N MET A 4 -2.43 4.73 -9.47
CA MET A 4 -2.62 3.36 -9.95
C MET A 4 -2.38 3.26 -11.44
N GLU A 5 -1.64 2.24 -11.87
CA GLU A 5 -1.49 1.88 -13.28
C GLU A 5 -1.69 0.36 -13.44
N ILE A 6 -2.36 -0.04 -14.52
CA ILE A 6 -2.55 -1.45 -14.87
C ILE A 6 -1.36 -1.90 -15.71
N THR A 7 -0.67 -2.95 -15.26
CA THR A 7 0.46 -3.53 -15.99
C THR A 7 0.19 -4.98 -16.32
N ARG A 8 0.91 -5.52 -17.31
CA ARG A 8 0.80 -6.92 -17.72
C ARG A 8 2.07 -7.66 -17.35
N MET A 9 1.93 -8.95 -17.10
CA MET A 9 3.06 -9.85 -16.93
C MET A 9 3.76 -10.06 -18.28
N SER A 10 5.09 -9.98 -18.30
CA SER A 10 5.90 -10.29 -19.47
C SER A 10 5.89 -11.79 -19.77
N SER A 11 6.31 -12.17 -20.98
CA SER A 11 6.39 -13.57 -21.41
C SER A 11 7.28 -14.46 -20.53
N LYS A 12 8.15 -13.88 -19.70
CA LYS A 12 9.03 -14.59 -18.77
C LYS A 12 8.54 -14.56 -17.31
N GLY A 13 7.28 -14.18 -17.09
CA GLY A 13 6.72 -14.07 -15.74
C GLY A 13 7.20 -12.82 -14.97
N GLN A 14 7.78 -11.82 -15.66
CA GLN A 14 8.25 -10.60 -15.01
C GLN A 14 7.11 -9.58 -14.93
N VAL A 15 6.94 -8.94 -13.78
CA VAL A 15 6.01 -7.82 -13.64
C VAL A 15 6.72 -6.55 -14.12
N VAL A 16 6.08 -5.82 -15.04
CA VAL A 16 6.60 -4.53 -15.51
C VAL A 16 6.18 -3.44 -14.52
N ILE A 17 7.15 -2.71 -13.96
CA ILE A 17 6.92 -1.51 -13.15
C ILE A 17 6.97 -0.30 -14.09
N PRO A 18 5.92 0.54 -14.16
CA PRO A 18 5.89 1.71 -15.01
C PRO A 18 7.00 2.70 -14.69
N ALA A 19 7.50 3.39 -15.71
CA ALA A 19 8.63 4.32 -15.57
C ALA A 19 8.37 5.41 -14.51
N ASN A 20 7.12 5.89 -14.40
CA ASN A 20 6.72 6.91 -13.43
C ASN A 20 6.85 6.43 -11.98
N PHE A 21 6.64 5.13 -11.72
CA PHE A 21 6.74 4.52 -10.39
C PHE A 21 8.17 4.04 -10.06
N ARG A 22 9.02 3.96 -11.08
CA ARG A 22 10.41 3.46 -10.95
C ARG A 22 11.43 4.55 -10.66
N LYS A 23 11.03 5.82 -10.46
CA LYS A 23 11.96 6.96 -10.27
C LYS A 23 13.01 6.75 -9.17
N HIS A 24 12.69 5.95 -8.15
CA HIS A 24 13.59 5.66 -7.02
C HIS A 24 14.13 4.22 -7.00
N ILE A 25 13.93 3.45 -8.08
CA ILE A 25 14.40 2.06 -8.20
C ILE A 25 15.26 1.96 -9.46
N LYS A 26 16.54 1.70 -9.30
CA LYS A 26 17.48 1.59 -10.41
C LYS A 26 17.68 0.13 -10.82
N GLU A 27 18.24 -0.05 -12.02
CA GLU A 27 18.70 -1.38 -12.43
C GLU A 27 19.81 -1.86 -11.49
N GLY A 28 19.73 -3.12 -11.05
CA GLY A 28 20.65 -3.70 -10.07
C GLY A 28 20.26 -3.50 -8.61
N ASP A 29 19.24 -2.69 -8.29
CA ASP A 29 18.78 -2.52 -6.91
C ASP A 29 18.17 -3.83 -6.37
N THR A 30 18.59 -4.21 -5.16
CA THR A 30 17.99 -5.31 -4.43
C THR A 30 16.63 -4.89 -3.87
N LEU A 31 15.59 -5.64 -4.21
CA LEU A 31 14.24 -5.44 -3.68
C LEU A 31 13.87 -6.59 -2.74
N VAL A 32 13.26 -6.25 -1.61
CA VAL A 32 12.55 -7.19 -0.76
C VAL A 32 11.16 -7.40 -1.35
N VAL A 33 10.80 -8.66 -1.58
CA VAL A 33 9.48 -9.08 -2.04
C VAL A 33 8.74 -9.72 -0.88
N LEU A 34 7.64 -9.11 -0.45
CA LEU A 34 6.76 -9.64 0.59
C LEU A 34 5.44 -10.06 -0.06
N LYS A 35 4.98 -11.28 0.24
CA LYS A 35 3.67 -11.76 -0.19
C LYS A 35 2.75 -11.86 1.02
N ASN A 36 1.60 -11.19 0.96
CA ASN A 36 0.54 -11.29 1.96
C ASN A 36 -0.77 -11.61 1.25
N ASN A 37 -1.27 -12.85 1.38
CA ASN A 37 -2.41 -13.36 0.63
C ASN A 37 -2.26 -13.11 -0.89
N ASP A 38 -3.12 -12.26 -1.45
CA ASP A 38 -3.15 -11.89 -2.87
C ASP A 38 -2.35 -10.60 -3.17
N GLN A 39 -1.69 -10.02 -2.17
CA GLN A 39 -0.89 -8.81 -2.31
C GLN A 39 0.61 -9.13 -2.38
N ILE A 40 1.31 -8.43 -3.27
CA ILE A 40 2.77 -8.42 -3.36
C ILE A 40 3.26 -7.00 -3.09
N ILE A 41 4.11 -6.85 -2.08
CA ILE A 41 4.73 -5.58 -1.72
C ILE A 41 6.21 -5.66 -2.09
N LEU A 42 6.68 -4.67 -2.85
CA LEU A 42 8.08 -4.52 -3.26
C LEU A 42 8.70 -3.31 -2.56
N LYS A 43 9.88 -3.48 -1.97
CA LYS A 43 10.63 -2.38 -1.33
C LYS A 43 12.12 -2.45 -1.58
N PRO A 44 12.82 -1.31 -1.73
CA PRO A 44 14.28 -1.29 -1.74
C PRO A 44 14.85 -1.86 -0.44
N ALA A 45 15.85 -2.74 -0.55
CA ALA A 45 16.55 -3.29 0.61
C ALA A 45 17.30 -2.21 1.41
N SER A 46 17.66 -1.08 0.78
CA SER A 46 18.25 0.07 1.45
C SER A 46 17.29 0.77 2.42
N ALA A 47 15.98 0.57 2.30
CA ALA A 47 14.96 1.17 3.16
C ALA A 47 14.56 0.27 4.36
N MET A 48 15.31 -0.80 4.62
CA MET A 48 14.96 -1.88 5.55
C MET A 48 15.02 -1.55 7.06
N ASP A 49 15.33 -0.32 7.45
CA ASP A 49 15.27 0.08 8.87
C ASP A 49 13.85 0.02 9.45
N LYS A 50 13.71 0.28 10.76
CA LYS A 50 12.49 0.21 11.62
C LYS A 50 11.14 0.53 10.94
N GLN A 51 11.15 1.36 9.89
CA GLN A 51 10.09 1.60 8.93
C GLN A 51 9.38 0.33 8.41
N LEU A 52 10.11 -0.77 8.15
CA LEU A 52 9.53 -1.97 7.53
C LEU A 52 8.44 -2.61 8.39
N ALA A 53 8.64 -2.70 9.71
CA ALA A 53 7.65 -3.26 10.63
C ALA A 53 6.40 -2.39 10.69
N GLU A 54 6.56 -1.07 10.69
CA GLU A 54 5.45 -0.13 10.68
C GLU A 54 4.69 -0.15 9.36
N ASP A 55 5.40 -0.25 8.23
CA ASP A 55 4.75 -0.33 6.93
C ASP A 55 3.99 -1.65 6.72
N ILE A 56 4.47 -2.77 7.28
CA ILE A 56 3.73 -4.04 7.27
C ILE A 56 2.43 -3.89 8.08
N LYS A 57 2.51 -3.27 9.26
CA LYS A 57 1.31 -2.98 10.07
C LYS A 57 0.36 -2.04 9.34
N PHE A 58 0.89 -1.03 8.67
CA PHE A 58 0.10 -0.07 7.90
C PHE A 58 -0.62 -0.76 6.73
N ALA A 59 0.07 -1.58 5.95
CA ALA A 59 -0.53 -2.33 4.85
C ALA A 59 -1.67 -3.23 5.35
N LYS A 60 -1.43 -3.96 6.45
CA LYS A 60 -2.45 -4.80 7.09
C LYS A 60 -3.68 -4.01 7.54
N ARG A 61 -3.47 -2.90 8.27
CA ARG A 61 -4.55 -2.01 8.73
C ARG A 61 -5.36 -1.42 7.58
N THR A 62 -4.67 -1.04 6.50
CA THR A 62 -5.32 -0.48 5.30
C THR A 62 -6.18 -1.53 4.61
N GLU A 63 -5.68 -2.76 4.48
CA GLU A 63 -6.46 -3.87 3.92
C GLU A 63 -7.69 -4.20 4.78
N GLU A 64 -7.52 -4.23 6.11
CA GLU A 64 -8.62 -4.45 7.06
C GLU A 64 -9.68 -3.34 6.96
N ALA A 65 -9.27 -2.07 7.03
CA ALA A 65 -10.17 -0.93 6.91
C ALA A 65 -10.89 -0.90 5.54
N TRP A 66 -10.19 -1.28 4.47
CA TRP A 66 -10.80 -1.35 3.14
C TRP A 66 -11.88 -2.44 3.07
N LYS A 67 -11.61 -3.62 3.63
CA LYS A 67 -12.61 -4.71 3.74
C LYS A 67 -13.82 -4.27 4.55
N GLU A 68 -13.62 -3.57 5.67
CA GLU A 68 -14.73 -3.04 6.46
C GLU A 68 -15.61 -2.05 5.69
N ILE A 69 -14.99 -1.19 4.88
CA ILE A 69 -15.72 -0.26 4.00
C ILE A 69 -16.50 -1.02 2.92
N GLU A 70 -15.89 -2.02 2.27
CA GLU A 70 -16.55 -2.85 1.25
C GLU A 70 -17.72 -3.66 1.83
N GLU A 71 -17.58 -4.14 3.07
CA GLU A 71 -18.65 -4.82 3.82
C GLU A 71 -19.74 -3.88 4.34
N GLY A 72 -19.63 -2.56 4.07
CA GLY A 72 -20.63 -1.56 4.47
C GLY A 72 -20.59 -1.19 5.96
N LYS A 73 -19.52 -1.54 6.67
CA LYS A 73 -19.32 -1.19 8.09
C LYS A 73 -18.82 0.24 8.29
N GLY A 74 -18.46 0.94 7.20
CA GLY A 74 -18.10 2.35 7.23
C GLY A 74 -19.30 3.26 7.51
N VAL A 75 -19.10 4.30 8.33
CA VAL A 75 -20.14 5.29 8.64
C VAL A 75 -19.93 6.55 7.80
N LYS A 76 -20.99 7.07 7.19
CA LYS A 76 -20.99 8.41 6.59
C LYS A 76 -21.45 9.42 7.63
N MET A 77 -20.68 10.48 7.82
CA MET A 77 -21.03 11.57 8.73
C MET A 77 -20.69 12.93 8.12
N SER A 78 -21.26 13.99 8.67
CA SER A 78 -20.92 15.35 8.26
C SER A 78 -19.51 15.73 8.73
N VAL A 79 -18.90 16.72 8.08
CA VAL A 79 -17.56 17.22 8.48
C VAL A 79 -17.58 17.73 9.92
N ASP A 80 -18.66 18.39 10.34
CA ASP A 80 -18.79 18.93 11.70
C ASP A 80 -18.88 17.83 12.76
N ASP A 81 -19.56 16.72 12.45
CA ASP A 81 -19.67 15.58 13.36
C ASP A 81 -18.33 14.84 13.46
N PHE A 82 -17.65 14.64 12.32
CA PHE A 82 -16.31 14.06 12.28
C PHE A 82 -15.30 14.85 13.14
N LEU A 83 -15.28 16.18 12.98
CA LEU A 83 -14.39 17.05 13.75
C LEU A 83 -14.70 17.05 15.25
N ARG A 84 -15.96 16.81 15.63
CA ARG A 84 -16.37 16.72 17.04
C ARG A 84 -15.92 15.42 17.66
N GLU A 85 -16.08 14.30 16.95
CA GLU A 85 -15.64 12.98 17.39
C GLU A 85 -14.12 12.90 17.50
N MET A 86 -13.38 13.42 16.51
CA MET A 86 -11.92 13.45 16.53
C MET A 86 -11.34 14.22 17.72
N LYS A 87 -12.02 15.27 18.19
CA LYS A 87 -11.60 16.04 19.39
C LYS A 87 -11.86 15.33 20.71
N SER A 88 -12.64 14.25 20.69
CA SER A 88 -12.97 13.47 21.90
C SER A 88 -12.02 12.30 22.16
N TRP A 89 -11.11 12.03 21.21
CA TRP A 89 -10.02 11.05 21.32
C TRP A 89 -8.71 11.74 21.71
#